data_AF-A0A3M2GIT2-F1
#
_entry.id   AF-A0A3M2GIT2-F1
#
_cell.length_a   1.000
_cell.length_b   1.000
_cell.length_c   1.000
_cell.angle_alpha   90.00
_cell.angle_beta   90.00
_cell.angle_gamma   90.00
#
_symmetry.space_group_name_H-M   'P 1'
#
loop_
_entity.id
_entity.type
_entity.pdbx_description
1 polymer ?
#
loop_
_entity_poly.entity_id
_entity_poly.type
_entity_poly.pdbx_seq_one_letter_code
_entity_poly.pdbx_strand_id
1 'polypeptide(L)'
;MWRRWYVCLLLLAGWVTAAPTQQIYLYEHPEYQGNRLVLDANTYWYDLAQLHWNDTISSIQIDPGVDVTVYADPRFEGHSITFHESVPDLRWIRDDPANTSWDNRISSLTVGQPDGTPEAVVIFYDAAYYRGESLAVGDGATLYDLAQTGWNDRISAVRVAEGYEVTLYEDAQLGGPSITLRHDAPNLRYIRENTASTWNDRVSSFRVRRIAPPDAPPSVRIYEHAYYQGDALELDVPSALADLSQIGWNQRISSLKISPGTTVILYEFPNFKGRRVELTANTIDLTKVFKDRPQSWNDFAASLRVIHPQPDLKTDSPPPHQL
;
A
#
# COMPACT_ATOMS: atom_id res chain seq x y z
N MET A 1 9.86 -40.35 -49.78
CA MET A 1 9.04 -40.57 -48.57
C MET A 1 9.55 -39.68 -47.45
N TRP A 2 8.89 -38.54 -47.19
CA TRP A 2 9.25 -37.63 -46.09
C TRP A 2 8.19 -37.77 -45.00
N ARG A 3 8.58 -38.22 -43.79
CA ARG A 3 7.70 -38.23 -42.62
C ARG A 3 7.87 -36.92 -41.86
N ARG A 4 6.84 -36.06 -41.90
CA ARG A 4 6.69 -34.91 -41.01
C ARG A 4 6.29 -35.43 -39.62
N TRP A 5 7.07 -35.09 -38.60
CA TRP A 5 6.67 -35.26 -37.20
C TRP A 5 5.90 -34.01 -36.78
N TYR A 6 4.62 -34.17 -36.43
CA TYR A 6 3.87 -33.16 -35.69
C TYR A 6 4.24 -33.30 -34.22
N VAL A 7 4.97 -32.32 -33.68
CA VAL A 7 5.09 -32.15 -32.23
C VAL A 7 3.81 -31.44 -31.78
N CYS A 8 2.91 -32.20 -31.14
CA CYS A 8 1.80 -31.62 -30.39
C CYS A 8 2.37 -30.84 -29.20
N LEU A 9 2.35 -29.50 -29.28
CA LEU A 9 2.53 -28.63 -28.12
C LEU A 9 1.29 -28.76 -27.24
N LEU A 10 1.40 -29.49 -26.14
CA LEU A 10 0.45 -29.42 -25.02
C LEU A 10 0.58 -28.03 -24.39
N LEU A 11 -0.42 -27.17 -24.61
CA LEU A 11 -0.60 -25.94 -23.86
C LEU A 11 -0.97 -26.31 -22.42
N LEU A 12 0.02 -26.31 -21.52
CA LEU A 12 -0.23 -26.24 -20.09
C LEU A 12 -0.71 -24.81 -19.79
N ALA A 13 -2.02 -24.64 -19.69
CA ALA A 13 -2.62 -23.44 -19.12
C ALA A 13 -2.25 -23.39 -17.62
N GLY A 14 -1.13 -22.74 -17.33
CA GLY A 14 -0.78 -22.37 -15.96
C GLY A 14 -1.74 -21.28 -15.50
N TRP A 15 -2.63 -21.63 -14.58
CA TRP A 15 -3.43 -20.64 -13.87
C TRP A 15 -2.46 -19.80 -13.05
N VAL A 16 -2.30 -18.53 -13.39
CA VAL A 16 -1.61 -17.57 -12.53
C VAL A 16 -2.58 -17.24 -11.40
N THR A 17 -2.46 -17.97 -10.29
CA THR A 17 -3.06 -17.55 -9.03
C THR A 17 -2.33 -16.28 -8.58
N ALA A 18 -3.09 -15.23 -8.24
CA ALA A 18 -2.51 -14.10 -7.52
C ALA A 18 -1.74 -14.65 -6.31
N ALA A 19 -0.54 -14.10 -6.04
CA ALA A 19 0.13 -14.42 -4.77
C ALA A 19 -0.86 -14.07 -3.66
N PRO A 20 -1.10 -14.97 -2.69
CA PRO A 20 -2.03 -14.67 -1.61
C PRO A 20 -1.55 -13.40 -0.91
N THR A 21 -2.47 -12.49 -0.60
CA THR A 21 -2.18 -11.48 0.41
C THR A 21 -1.79 -12.25 1.67
N GLN A 22 -0.61 -11.96 2.24
CA GLN A 22 -0.24 -12.56 3.53
C GLN A 22 -1.31 -12.17 4.54
N GLN A 23 -1.82 -13.13 5.28
CA GLN A 23 -2.93 -12.96 6.20
C GLN A 23 -2.58 -13.49 7.58
N ILE A 24 -3.35 -13.05 8.56
CA ILE A 24 -3.42 -13.67 9.87
C ILE A 24 -4.86 -14.07 10.16
N TYR A 25 -5.00 -15.03 11.06
CA TYR A 25 -6.28 -15.58 11.47
C TYR A 25 -6.37 -15.52 12.99
N LEU A 26 -7.37 -14.81 13.50
CA LEU A 26 -7.68 -14.76 14.93
C LEU A 26 -8.83 -15.72 15.21
N TYR A 27 -8.80 -16.40 16.35
CA TYR A 27 -9.78 -17.43 16.72
C TYR A 27 -10.34 -17.19 18.11
N GLU A 28 -11.65 -17.43 18.28
CA GLU A 28 -12.35 -17.27 19.56
C GLU A 28 -12.02 -18.36 20.58
N HIS A 29 -11.43 -19.48 20.12
CA HIS A 29 -11.08 -20.60 20.97
C HIS A 29 -9.61 -21.00 20.79
N PRO A 30 -9.01 -21.65 21.80
CA PRO A 30 -7.68 -22.24 21.66
C PRO A 30 -7.60 -23.28 20.54
N GLU A 31 -6.38 -23.60 20.13
CA GLU A 31 -6.05 -24.58 19.09
C GLU A 31 -6.68 -24.27 17.73
N TYR A 32 -6.83 -22.98 17.40
CA TYR A 32 -7.35 -22.47 16.14
C TYR A 32 -8.80 -22.91 15.86
N GLN A 33 -9.63 -22.90 16.90
CA GLN A 33 -11.04 -23.32 16.85
C GLN A 33 -12.01 -22.15 17.02
N GLY A 34 -13.30 -22.40 16.79
CA GLY A 34 -14.36 -21.39 16.91
C GLY A 34 -14.52 -20.53 15.65
N ASN A 35 -15.20 -19.38 15.79
CA ASN A 35 -15.23 -18.42 14.69
C ASN A 35 -13.82 -17.86 14.45
N ARG A 36 -13.59 -17.36 13.23
CA ARG A 36 -12.31 -16.75 12.87
C ARG A 36 -12.48 -15.37 12.23
N LEU A 37 -11.55 -14.48 12.52
CA LEU A 37 -11.37 -13.21 11.83
C LEU A 37 -10.11 -13.28 10.98
N VAL A 38 -10.21 -12.90 9.71
CA VAL A 38 -9.09 -12.90 8.76
C VAL A 38 -8.65 -11.46 8.52
N LEU A 39 -7.37 -11.17 8.74
CA LEU A 39 -6.80 -9.84 8.57
C LEU A 39 -5.63 -9.89 7.61
N ASP A 40 -5.56 -8.97 6.65
CA ASP A 40 -4.42 -8.87 5.74
C ASP A 40 -3.19 -8.26 6.45
N ALA A 41 -2.00 -8.63 6.01
CA ALA A 41 -0.76 -8.00 6.44
C ALA A 41 -0.69 -6.52 6.03
N ASN A 42 0.05 -5.73 6.81
CA ASN A 42 0.12 -4.27 6.77
C ASN A 42 -1.23 -3.59 7.08
N THR A 43 -1.97 -4.13 8.06
CA THR A 43 -3.21 -3.53 8.57
C THR A 43 -3.10 -3.26 10.06
N TYR A 44 -3.94 -2.39 10.59
CA TYR A 44 -4.04 -2.12 12.03
C TYR A 44 -5.49 -1.94 12.41
N TRP A 45 -5.84 -2.41 13.59
CA TRP A 45 -7.19 -2.41 14.13
C TRP A 45 -7.17 -1.71 15.46
N TYR A 46 -7.52 -0.42 15.42
CA TYR A 46 -7.48 0.47 16.58
C TYR A 46 -8.53 0.12 17.65
N ASP A 47 -9.60 -0.58 17.31
CA ASP A 47 -10.61 -1.00 18.27
C ASP A 47 -11.34 -2.22 17.71
N LEU A 48 -11.05 -3.39 18.29
CA LEU A 48 -11.64 -4.65 17.86
C LEU A 48 -13.11 -4.78 18.27
N ALA A 49 -13.63 -3.89 19.12
CA ALA A 49 -15.06 -3.88 19.45
C ALA A 49 -15.92 -3.63 18.21
N GLN A 50 -15.35 -2.94 17.23
CA GLN A 50 -15.98 -2.61 15.94
C GLN A 50 -16.14 -3.80 15.02
N LEU A 51 -15.36 -4.85 15.26
CA LEU A 51 -15.51 -6.14 14.61
C LEU A 51 -16.27 -7.13 15.48
N HIS A 52 -16.65 -6.76 16.71
CA HIS A 52 -17.13 -7.68 17.75
C HIS A 52 -16.09 -8.72 18.20
N TRP A 53 -14.80 -8.38 18.11
CA TRP A 53 -13.67 -9.25 18.46
C TRP A 53 -12.87 -8.77 19.68
N ASN A 54 -13.33 -7.69 20.33
CA ASN A 54 -12.71 -7.16 21.54
C ASN A 54 -12.72 -8.20 22.64
N ASP A 55 -11.55 -8.51 23.19
CA ASP A 55 -11.41 -9.43 24.31
C ASP A 55 -12.02 -10.82 24.04
N THR A 56 -12.00 -11.26 22.78
CA THR A 56 -12.54 -12.56 22.35
C THR A 56 -11.46 -13.52 21.85
N ILE A 57 -10.24 -13.04 21.61
CA ILE A 57 -9.21 -13.81 20.90
C ILE A 57 -8.50 -14.78 21.85
N SER A 58 -8.45 -16.06 21.47
CA SER A 58 -7.83 -17.16 22.24
C SER A 58 -6.70 -17.88 21.49
N SER A 59 -6.62 -17.79 20.17
CA SER A 59 -5.47 -18.27 19.39
C SER A 59 -5.27 -17.48 18.09
N ILE A 60 -4.05 -17.48 17.54
CA ILE A 60 -3.63 -16.65 16.41
C ILE A 60 -2.81 -17.50 15.43
N GLN A 61 -3.22 -17.62 14.16
CA GLN A 61 -2.37 -18.14 13.09
C GLN A 61 -1.77 -16.99 12.29
N ILE A 62 -0.45 -17.05 12.08
CA ILE A 62 0.33 -16.00 11.43
C ILE A 62 1.03 -16.60 10.20
N ASP A 63 0.77 -16.05 9.02
CA ASP A 63 1.51 -16.42 7.82
C ASP A 63 3.02 -16.11 7.96
N PRO A 64 3.92 -16.91 7.35
CA PRO A 64 5.35 -16.69 7.46
C PRO A 64 5.77 -15.27 7.04
N GLY A 65 6.58 -14.62 7.87
CA GLY A 65 7.13 -13.29 7.59
C GLY A 65 6.21 -12.11 7.95
N VAL A 66 5.14 -12.36 8.72
CA VAL A 66 4.27 -11.33 9.29
C VAL A 66 4.51 -11.24 10.79
N ASP A 67 4.60 -10.01 11.32
CA ASP A 67 4.61 -9.75 12.77
C ASP A 67 3.25 -9.23 13.20
N VAL A 68 2.77 -9.64 14.38
CA VAL A 68 1.50 -9.18 14.95
C VAL A 68 1.74 -8.58 16.31
N THR A 69 1.54 -7.26 16.46
CA THR A 69 1.58 -6.63 17.79
C THR A 69 0.17 -6.46 18.31
N VAL A 70 -0.12 -7.01 19.49
CA VAL A 70 -1.44 -6.91 20.13
C VAL A 70 -1.35 -6.01 21.35
N TYR A 71 -2.46 -5.34 21.67
CA TYR A 71 -2.57 -4.38 22.75
C TYR A 71 -3.77 -4.73 23.62
N ALA A 72 -3.58 -4.58 24.94
CA ALA A 72 -4.58 -4.90 25.95
C ALA A 72 -5.78 -3.94 25.92
N ASP A 73 -5.56 -2.70 25.48
CA ASP A 73 -6.59 -1.67 25.41
C ASP A 73 -6.83 -1.24 23.95
N PRO A 74 -7.99 -0.63 23.64
CA PRO A 74 -8.20 0.02 22.36
C PRO A 74 -7.17 1.13 22.12
N ARG A 75 -7.06 1.56 20.86
CA ARG A 75 -6.20 2.65 20.37
C ARG A 75 -4.70 2.40 20.56
N PHE A 76 -4.29 1.13 20.57
CA PHE A 76 -2.90 0.70 20.78
C PHE A 76 -2.34 1.14 22.14
N GLU A 77 -3.22 1.23 23.14
CA GLU A 77 -2.85 1.58 24.51
C GLU A 77 -2.66 0.32 25.37
N GLY A 78 -2.21 0.52 26.60
CA GLY A 78 -2.02 -0.55 27.56
C GLY A 78 -0.74 -1.36 27.32
N HIS A 79 -0.71 -2.53 27.94
CA HIS A 79 0.37 -3.48 27.75
C HIS A 79 0.27 -4.12 26.35
N SER A 80 1.41 -4.39 25.72
CA SER A 80 1.48 -4.94 24.37
C SER A 80 2.52 -6.04 24.26
N ILE A 81 2.32 -6.93 23.29
CA ILE A 81 3.26 -7.99 22.94
C ILE A 81 3.25 -8.20 21.42
N THR A 82 4.42 -8.52 20.86
CA THR A 82 4.58 -8.85 19.44
C THR A 82 4.78 -10.35 19.27
N PHE A 83 3.99 -10.96 18.38
CA PHE A 83 4.10 -12.34 17.97
C PHE A 83 4.72 -12.44 16.58
N HIS A 84 5.73 -13.30 16.45
CA HIS A 84 6.45 -13.58 15.20
C HIS A 84 6.05 -14.93 14.58
N GLU A 85 5.24 -15.71 15.30
CA GLU A 85 4.80 -17.04 14.92
C GLU A 85 3.40 -17.34 15.46
N SER A 86 2.75 -18.37 14.91
CA SER A 86 1.39 -18.74 15.31
C SER A 86 1.34 -19.16 16.79
N VAL A 87 0.33 -18.67 17.49
CA VAL A 87 0.09 -18.94 18.92
C VAL A 87 -1.15 -19.84 19.06
N PRO A 88 -0.97 -21.13 19.40
CA PRO A 88 -2.10 -22.06 19.51
C PRO A 88 -2.96 -21.83 20.73
N ASP A 89 -2.45 -21.25 21.81
CA ASP A 89 -3.24 -20.98 23.02
C ASP A 89 -2.68 -19.77 23.78
N LEU A 90 -3.43 -18.66 23.77
CA LEU A 90 -3.03 -17.43 24.44
C LEU A 90 -3.04 -17.54 25.97
N ARG A 91 -3.64 -18.59 26.55
CA ARG A 91 -3.62 -18.84 28.01
C ARG A 91 -2.21 -19.10 28.57
N TRP A 92 -1.28 -19.49 27.69
CA TRP A 92 0.11 -19.73 28.03
C TRP A 92 1.00 -18.50 27.87
N ILE A 93 0.50 -17.44 27.23
CA ILE A 93 1.24 -16.20 27.05
C ILE A 93 0.94 -15.28 28.22
N ARG A 94 1.95 -15.06 29.07
CA ARG A 94 1.88 -14.21 30.28
C ARG A 94 3.09 -13.30 30.28
N ASP A 95 2.91 -12.08 29.78
CA ASP A 95 3.99 -11.11 29.61
C ASP A 95 3.76 -9.82 30.40
N ASP A 96 2.61 -9.70 31.08
CA ASP A 96 2.28 -8.50 31.84
C ASP A 96 2.78 -8.56 33.30
N PRO A 97 3.03 -7.41 33.97
CA PRO A 97 3.52 -7.38 35.35
C PRO A 97 2.58 -8.03 36.37
N ALA A 98 1.29 -8.20 36.01
CA ALA A 98 0.28 -8.85 36.83
C ALA A 98 0.23 -10.39 36.62
N ASN A 99 1.08 -10.94 35.74
CA ASN A 99 1.14 -12.35 35.36
C ASN A 99 -0.22 -12.90 34.87
N THR A 100 -0.98 -12.06 34.19
CA THR A 100 -2.26 -12.43 33.59
C THR A 100 -2.05 -12.94 32.18
N SER A 101 -3.00 -13.76 31.75
CA SER A 101 -2.99 -14.37 30.42
C SER A 101 -3.44 -13.35 29.36
N TRP A 102 -2.92 -13.49 28.14
CA TRP A 102 -3.37 -12.72 26.96
C TRP A 102 -4.68 -13.25 26.34
N ASP A 103 -5.15 -14.43 26.75
CA ASP A 103 -6.47 -14.96 26.38
C ASP A 103 -7.58 -13.94 26.68
N ASN A 104 -8.41 -13.64 25.67
CA ASN A 104 -9.55 -12.74 25.79
C ASN A 104 -9.18 -11.34 26.34
N ARG A 105 -8.06 -10.79 25.89
CA ARG A 105 -7.58 -9.46 26.33
C ARG A 105 -7.18 -8.53 25.19
N ILE A 106 -7.23 -9.00 23.96
CA ILE A 106 -6.75 -8.22 22.82
C ILE A 106 -7.88 -7.27 22.39
N SER A 107 -7.62 -5.97 22.53
CA SER A 107 -8.57 -4.90 22.22
C SER A 107 -8.16 -4.09 20.98
N SER A 108 -6.88 -4.06 20.64
CA SER A 108 -6.38 -3.52 19.37
C SER A 108 -5.12 -4.26 18.91
N LEU A 109 -4.81 -4.22 17.61
CA LEU A 109 -3.62 -4.91 17.07
C LEU A 109 -3.07 -4.27 15.79
N THR A 110 -1.81 -4.54 15.50
CA THR A 110 -1.14 -4.29 14.22
C THR A 110 -0.74 -5.62 13.58
N VAL A 111 -0.85 -5.69 12.26
CA VAL A 111 -0.41 -6.82 11.43
C VAL A 111 0.62 -6.24 10.47
N GLY A 112 1.92 -6.39 10.75
CA GLY A 112 3.02 -5.85 9.93
C GLY A 112 3.83 -4.71 10.58
N GLN A 113 5.14 -4.76 10.29
CA GLN A 113 6.33 -4.04 10.79
C GLN A 113 6.61 -4.02 12.32
N PRO A 114 7.83 -4.45 12.75
CA PRO A 114 8.25 -4.54 14.17
C PRO A 114 8.76 -3.25 14.83
N ASP A 115 8.85 -2.10 14.12
CA ASP A 115 9.71 -0.97 14.55
C ASP A 115 9.01 0.36 14.91
N GLY A 116 7.69 0.39 15.14
CA GLY A 116 7.08 1.62 15.64
C GLY A 116 5.59 1.52 15.92
N THR A 117 5.15 2.10 17.04
CA THR A 117 3.75 2.49 17.25
C THR A 117 3.24 3.20 16.00
N PRO A 118 2.13 2.77 15.38
CA PRO A 118 1.62 3.43 14.19
C PRO A 118 1.32 4.89 14.52
N GLU A 119 2.05 5.83 13.91
CA GLU A 119 1.59 7.21 13.89
C GLU A 119 0.26 7.25 13.14
N ALA A 120 -0.76 7.89 13.71
CA ALA A 120 -1.99 8.14 12.99
C ALA A 120 -1.69 9.02 11.77
N VAL A 121 -1.75 8.46 10.56
CA VAL A 121 -1.45 9.18 9.31
C VAL A 121 -2.68 9.84 8.72
N VAL A 122 -3.88 9.40 9.12
CA VAL A 122 -5.13 10.06 8.80
C VAL A 122 -6.00 10.11 10.05
N ILE A 123 -6.65 11.25 10.29
CA ILE A 123 -7.59 11.41 11.39
C ILE A 123 -8.90 11.99 10.87
N PHE A 124 -9.98 11.25 11.02
CA PHE A 124 -11.34 11.69 10.72
C PHE A 124 -11.98 12.34 11.95
N TYR A 125 -12.83 13.34 11.72
CA TYR A 125 -13.56 14.05 12.76
C TYR A 125 -15.04 14.14 12.39
N ASP A 126 -15.91 13.96 13.38
CA ASP A 126 -17.37 14.04 13.17
C ASP A 126 -17.90 15.47 13.18
N ALA A 127 -17.07 16.44 13.56
CA ALA A 127 -17.36 17.86 13.42
C ALA A 127 -16.27 18.60 12.63
N ALA A 128 -16.71 19.65 11.93
CA ALA A 128 -15.82 20.51 11.17
C ALA A 128 -14.75 21.18 12.05
N TYR A 129 -13.64 21.55 11.41
CA TYR A 129 -12.48 22.21 12.00
C TYR A 129 -11.77 21.37 13.07
N TYR A 130 -11.70 20.06 12.84
CA TYR A 130 -11.00 19.08 13.68
C TYR A 130 -11.54 19.03 15.11
N ARG A 131 -12.86 18.99 15.25
CA ARG A 131 -13.57 18.96 16.53
C ARG A 131 -14.42 17.71 16.64
N GLY A 132 -14.97 17.49 17.84
CA GLY A 132 -15.89 16.39 18.11
C GLY A 132 -15.15 15.08 18.38
N GLU A 133 -15.82 13.97 18.10
CA GLU A 133 -15.19 12.65 18.14
C GLU A 133 -14.16 12.54 17.03
N SER A 134 -13.16 11.67 17.21
CA SER A 134 -12.12 11.45 16.21
C SER A 134 -11.83 9.96 16.01
N LEU A 135 -11.52 9.61 14.77
CA LEU A 135 -11.11 8.29 14.33
C LEU A 135 -9.73 8.40 13.66
N ALA A 136 -8.70 7.93 14.37
CA ALA A 136 -7.33 7.88 13.89
C ALA A 136 -7.05 6.56 13.17
N VAL A 137 -6.44 6.61 11.99
CA VAL A 137 -6.11 5.42 11.18
C VAL A 137 -4.68 5.49 10.64
N GLY A 138 -4.05 4.32 10.51
CA GLY A 138 -2.64 4.14 10.13
C GLY A 138 -2.42 3.95 8.62
N ASP A 139 -1.15 3.76 8.24
CA ASP A 139 -0.69 3.54 6.86
C ASP A 139 -1.32 2.31 6.18
N GLY A 140 -2.06 2.51 5.09
CA GLY A 140 -2.69 1.39 4.36
C GLY A 140 -4.06 0.99 4.89
N ALA A 141 -4.56 1.67 5.94
CA ALA A 141 -5.89 1.41 6.49
C ALA A 141 -6.97 1.51 5.40
N THR A 142 -7.76 0.45 5.27
CA THR A 142 -8.89 0.36 4.34
C THR A 142 -10.09 -0.13 5.11
N LEU A 143 -11.19 0.61 5.06
CA LEU A 143 -12.44 0.18 5.64
C LEU A 143 -13.51 0.15 4.56
N TYR A 144 -14.02 -1.05 4.29
CA TYR A 144 -15.02 -1.29 3.25
C TYR A 144 -16.42 -0.89 3.68
N ASP A 145 -16.72 -0.79 4.97
CA ASP A 145 -18.05 -0.42 5.43
C ASP A 145 -17.97 0.29 6.80
N LEU A 146 -18.18 1.61 6.80
CA LEU A 146 -18.19 2.41 8.03
C LEU A 146 -19.41 2.14 8.91
N ALA A 147 -20.47 1.50 8.41
CA ALA A 147 -21.65 1.17 9.21
C ALA A 147 -21.30 0.26 10.40
N GLN A 148 -20.23 -0.53 10.29
CA GLN A 148 -19.74 -1.41 11.35
C GLN A 148 -19.04 -0.66 12.50
N THR A 149 -18.70 0.62 12.29
CA THR A 149 -17.89 1.41 13.24
C THR A 149 -18.67 2.54 13.92
N GLY A 150 -19.91 2.79 13.50
CA GLY A 150 -20.70 3.94 13.94
C GLY A 150 -20.24 5.28 13.35
N TRP A 151 -19.32 5.29 12.38
CA TRP A 151 -18.81 6.48 11.67
C TRP A 151 -19.41 6.72 10.29
N ASN A 152 -20.31 5.83 9.84
CA ASN A 152 -20.98 5.96 8.54
C ASN A 152 -21.69 7.31 8.44
N ASP A 153 -21.44 8.05 7.36
CA ASP A 153 -22.07 9.33 7.10
C ASP A 153 -21.93 10.34 8.25
N ARG A 154 -20.81 10.31 8.97
CA ARG A 154 -20.53 11.27 10.06
C ARG A 154 -19.30 12.14 9.84
N ILE A 155 -18.48 11.83 8.84
CA ILE A 155 -17.18 12.49 8.68
C ILE A 155 -17.39 13.90 8.13
N SER A 156 -16.90 14.89 8.88
CA SER A 156 -17.04 16.32 8.60
C SER A 156 -15.69 17.05 8.41
N ALA A 157 -14.59 16.51 8.94
CA ALA A 157 -13.23 16.99 8.68
C ALA A 157 -12.21 15.84 8.67
N VAL A 158 -11.11 16.04 7.97
CA VAL A 158 -10.05 15.03 7.80
C VAL A 158 -8.69 15.68 7.94
N ARG A 159 -7.79 15.10 8.73
CA ARG A 159 -6.36 15.41 8.70
C ARG A 159 -5.62 14.32 7.95
N VAL A 160 -4.65 14.71 7.13
CA VAL A 160 -3.84 13.77 6.33
C VAL A 160 -2.37 14.15 6.51
N ALA A 161 -1.59 13.23 7.06
CA ALA A 161 -0.15 13.40 7.23
C ALA A 161 0.56 13.51 5.87
N GLU A 162 1.68 14.22 5.85
CA GLU A 162 2.50 14.32 4.64
C GLU A 162 2.99 12.94 4.18
N GLY A 163 3.04 12.72 2.87
CA GLY A 163 3.36 11.41 2.31
C GLY A 163 2.20 10.41 2.34
N TYR A 164 0.97 10.88 2.59
CA TYR A 164 -0.23 10.05 2.53
C TYR A 164 -1.33 10.65 1.67
N GLU A 165 -2.18 9.77 1.12
CA GLU A 165 -3.47 10.13 0.58
C GLU A 165 -4.55 9.26 1.22
N VAL A 166 -5.77 9.79 1.31
CA VAL A 166 -6.96 9.02 1.63
C VAL A 166 -8.00 9.22 0.54
N THR A 167 -8.49 8.11 -0.02
CA THR A 167 -9.66 8.11 -0.89
C THR A 167 -10.91 7.86 -0.05
N LEU A 168 -11.87 8.78 -0.10
CA LEU A 168 -13.17 8.69 0.53
C LEU A 168 -14.20 8.28 -0.51
N TYR A 169 -15.09 7.37 -0.15
CA TYR A 169 -16.14 6.83 -1.01
C TYR A 169 -17.51 7.10 -0.39
N GLU A 170 -18.46 7.50 -1.23
CA GLU A 170 -19.82 7.77 -0.79
C GLU A 170 -20.55 6.49 -0.35
N ASP A 171 -20.31 5.38 -1.06
CA ASP A 171 -20.93 4.10 -0.77
C ASP A 171 -19.98 3.16 -0.03
N ALA A 172 -20.54 2.11 0.59
CA ALA A 172 -19.76 0.99 1.09
C ALA A 172 -19.04 0.23 -0.04
N GLN A 173 -18.17 -0.69 0.34
CA GLN A 173 -17.35 -1.55 -0.51
C GLN A 173 -16.45 -0.79 -1.50
N LEU A 174 -15.99 0.41 -1.12
CA LEU A 174 -15.21 1.32 -1.96
C LEU A 174 -15.95 1.68 -3.27
N GLY A 175 -17.28 1.80 -3.18
CA GLY A 175 -18.18 2.07 -4.30
C GLY A 175 -18.58 3.54 -4.45
N GLY A 176 -19.35 3.83 -5.49
CA GLY A 176 -19.95 5.15 -5.69
C GLY A 176 -18.96 6.26 -6.06
N PRO A 177 -19.42 7.53 -6.02
CA PRO A 177 -18.56 8.71 -6.12
C PRO A 177 -17.42 8.66 -5.10
N SER A 178 -16.26 9.20 -5.48
CA SER A 178 -15.09 9.27 -4.59
C SER A 178 -14.31 10.57 -4.75
N ILE A 179 -13.58 10.93 -3.70
CA ILE A 179 -12.57 11.99 -3.69
C ILE A 179 -11.29 11.49 -3.04
N THR A 180 -10.16 12.05 -3.44
CA THR A 180 -8.86 11.75 -2.81
C THR A 180 -8.29 13.01 -2.18
N LEU A 181 -7.99 12.94 -0.88
CA LEU A 181 -7.38 14.01 -0.11
C LEU A 181 -5.91 13.69 0.12
N ARG A 182 -5.03 14.64 -0.21
CA ARG A 182 -3.57 14.57 0.03
C ARG A 182 -3.11 15.52 1.13
N HIS A 183 -4.03 16.34 1.62
CA HIS A 183 -3.81 17.37 2.62
C HIS A 183 -5.02 17.44 3.54
N ASP A 184 -4.84 18.12 4.66
CA ASP A 184 -5.90 18.47 5.60
C ASP A 184 -7.12 19.10 4.92
N ALA A 185 -8.30 18.56 5.25
CA ALA A 185 -9.60 19.08 4.86
C ALA A 185 -10.36 19.53 6.12
N PRO A 186 -10.25 20.82 6.52
CA PRO A 186 -10.87 21.31 7.76
C PRO A 186 -12.39 21.25 7.73
N ASN A 187 -13.03 21.21 6.56
CA ASN A 187 -14.48 21.16 6.46
C ASN A 187 -14.91 20.56 5.11
N LEU A 188 -15.47 19.36 5.13
CA LEU A 188 -15.92 18.66 3.93
C LEU A 188 -17.14 19.34 3.26
N ARG A 189 -17.78 20.33 3.91
CA ARG A 189 -18.83 21.16 3.27
C ARG A 189 -18.31 21.98 2.10
N TYR A 190 -17.00 22.23 2.02
CA TYR A 190 -16.39 22.99 0.93
C TYR A 190 -16.02 22.14 -0.28
N ILE A 191 -16.14 20.81 -0.19
CA ILE A 191 -15.77 19.89 -1.27
C ILE A 191 -17.04 19.34 -1.90
N ARG A 192 -17.22 19.56 -3.21
CA ARG A 192 -18.36 19.05 -4.02
C ARG A 192 -17.90 18.23 -5.22
N GLU A 193 -16.63 17.82 -5.23
CA GLU A 193 -16.06 17.10 -6.37
C GLU A 193 -16.77 15.75 -6.57
N ASN A 194 -17.04 15.40 -7.83
CA ASN A 194 -17.68 14.14 -8.25
C ASN A 194 -19.09 13.87 -7.67
N THR A 195 -19.75 14.84 -7.04
CA THR A 195 -21.14 14.70 -6.56
C THR A 195 -21.92 16.02 -6.74
N ALA A 196 -23.27 15.95 -6.72
CA ALA A 196 -24.12 17.14 -6.77
C ALA A 196 -24.20 17.92 -5.42
N SER A 197 -23.73 17.30 -4.34
CA SER A 197 -23.78 17.81 -2.96
C SER A 197 -22.38 17.89 -2.34
N THR A 198 -22.30 18.42 -1.12
CA THR A 198 -21.03 18.49 -0.39
C THR A 198 -20.65 17.15 0.22
N TRP A 199 -19.36 16.88 0.40
CA TRP A 199 -18.83 15.63 0.99
C TRP A 199 -19.03 15.46 2.50
N ASN A 200 -19.54 16.47 3.18
CA ASN A 200 -19.84 16.43 4.60
C ASN A 200 -20.88 15.33 4.91
N ASP A 201 -20.56 14.46 5.86
CA ASP A 201 -21.46 13.41 6.37
C ASP A 201 -21.95 12.46 5.27
N ARG A 202 -21.05 12.07 4.36
CA ARG A 202 -21.37 11.17 3.22
C ARG A 202 -20.41 10.00 3.05
N VAL A 203 -19.39 9.89 3.89
CA VAL A 203 -18.36 8.87 3.71
C VAL A 203 -18.86 7.56 4.30
N SER A 204 -18.95 6.53 3.47
CA SER A 204 -19.35 5.18 3.88
C SER A 204 -18.23 4.15 3.77
N SER A 205 -17.15 4.45 3.03
CA SER A 205 -15.92 3.65 3.04
C SER A 205 -14.69 4.49 2.67
N PHE A 206 -13.49 4.02 3.02
CA PHE A 206 -12.25 4.74 2.70
C PHE A 206 -11.06 3.81 2.48
N ARG A 207 -10.01 4.35 1.85
CA ARG A 207 -8.71 3.71 1.73
C ARG A 207 -7.59 4.72 1.86
N VAL A 208 -6.64 4.44 2.75
CA VAL A 208 -5.40 5.19 2.94
C VAL A 208 -4.28 4.55 2.13
N ARG A 209 -3.43 5.36 1.52
CA ARG A 209 -2.22 4.92 0.81
C ARG A 209 -1.06 5.83 1.15
N ARG A 210 0.11 5.24 1.35
CA ARG A 210 1.36 6.00 1.31
C ARG A 210 1.60 6.50 -0.12
N ILE A 211 1.93 7.77 -0.23
CA ILE A 211 2.40 8.42 -1.45
C ILE A 211 3.82 8.92 -1.21
N ALA A 212 4.60 9.09 -2.28
CA ALA A 212 5.82 9.86 -2.12
C ALA A 212 5.45 11.26 -1.59
N PRO A 213 6.18 11.81 -0.60
CA PRO A 213 6.01 13.19 -0.19
C PRO A 213 6.00 14.11 -1.42
N PRO A 214 5.20 15.19 -1.45
CA PRO A 214 5.12 16.10 -2.60
C PRO A 214 6.50 16.61 -3.05
N ASP A 215 7.43 16.77 -2.11
CA ASP A 215 8.80 17.26 -2.33
C ASP A 215 9.88 16.18 -2.20
N ALA A 216 9.49 14.90 -2.12
CA ALA A 216 10.50 13.84 -2.14
C ALA A 216 11.25 13.88 -3.47
N PRO A 217 12.59 13.85 -3.45
CA PRO A 217 13.34 13.78 -4.69
C PRO A 217 12.87 12.57 -5.50
N PRO A 218 12.62 12.74 -6.80
CA PRO A 218 12.14 11.63 -7.62
C PRO A 218 13.17 10.50 -7.57
N SER A 219 12.68 9.27 -7.41
CA SER A 219 13.49 8.08 -7.21
C SER A 219 13.08 7.01 -8.23
N VAL A 220 14.07 6.24 -8.68
CA VAL A 220 13.84 5.08 -9.55
C VAL A 220 14.76 3.97 -9.08
N ARG A 221 14.16 2.82 -8.76
CA ARG A 221 14.89 1.60 -8.39
C ARG A 221 14.59 0.46 -9.35
N ILE A 222 15.62 -0.15 -9.89
CA ILE A 222 15.55 -1.34 -10.75
C ILE A 222 15.94 -2.59 -9.96
N TYR A 223 15.35 -3.73 -10.32
CA TYR A 223 15.52 -5.00 -9.63
C TYR A 223 15.85 -6.13 -10.61
N GLU A 224 16.70 -7.04 -10.16
CA GLU A 224 17.16 -8.17 -10.96
C GLU A 224 16.06 -9.18 -11.27
N HIS A 225 15.13 -9.37 -10.33
CA HIS A 225 14.04 -10.32 -10.48
C HIS A 225 12.68 -9.61 -10.50
N ALA A 226 11.67 -10.32 -11.00
CA ALA A 226 10.29 -9.87 -10.89
C ALA A 226 9.88 -9.73 -9.40
N TYR A 227 8.80 -9.01 -9.14
CA TYR A 227 8.26 -8.78 -7.80
C TYR A 227 9.22 -8.07 -6.84
N TYR A 228 10.11 -7.23 -7.37
CA TYR A 228 11.07 -6.40 -6.62
C TYR A 228 12.08 -7.22 -5.79
N GLN A 229 12.50 -8.37 -6.32
CA GLN A 229 13.43 -9.29 -5.66
C GLN A 229 14.82 -9.25 -6.33
N GLY A 230 15.80 -9.89 -5.69
CA GLY A 230 17.18 -9.99 -6.19
C GLY A 230 18.02 -8.74 -5.94
N ASP A 231 19.13 -8.62 -6.66
CA ASP A 231 19.94 -7.40 -6.63
C ASP A 231 19.09 -6.18 -7.01
N ALA A 232 19.37 -5.03 -6.39
CA ALA A 232 18.65 -3.79 -6.63
C ALA A 232 19.62 -2.61 -6.80
N LEU A 233 19.27 -1.68 -7.70
CA LEU A 233 20.04 -0.46 -7.93
C LEU A 233 19.12 0.76 -7.94
N GLU A 234 19.45 1.75 -7.11
CA GLU A 234 18.85 3.09 -7.16
C GLU A 234 19.52 3.90 -8.27
N LEU A 235 18.72 4.60 -9.06
CA LEU A 235 19.18 5.45 -10.16
C LEU A 235 19.01 6.93 -9.79
N ASP A 236 19.97 7.75 -10.19
CA ASP A 236 19.80 9.20 -10.16
C ASP A 236 18.65 9.64 -11.08
N VAL A 237 17.99 10.75 -10.72
CA VAL A 237 16.89 11.31 -11.49
C VAL A 237 17.12 12.81 -11.72
N PRO A 238 17.20 13.28 -12.99
CA PRO A 238 17.22 12.51 -14.22
C PRO A 238 18.56 11.78 -14.44
N SER A 239 18.56 10.71 -15.24
CA SER A 239 19.79 10.00 -15.62
C SER A 239 19.72 9.39 -17.01
N ALA A 240 20.89 9.12 -17.58
CA ALA A 240 21.02 8.47 -18.88
C ALA A 240 22.20 7.49 -18.85
N LEU A 241 21.90 6.21 -18.75
CA LEU A 241 22.89 5.14 -18.74
C LEU A 241 22.99 4.53 -20.13
N ALA A 242 24.00 4.99 -20.89
CA ALA A 242 24.19 4.59 -22.28
C ALA A 242 24.63 3.12 -22.42
N ASP A 243 25.21 2.50 -21.41
CA ASP A 243 25.63 1.11 -21.46
C ASP A 243 25.53 0.48 -20.07
N LEU A 244 24.54 -0.40 -19.88
CA LEU A 244 24.31 -1.07 -18.60
C LEU A 244 25.37 -2.12 -18.29
N SER A 245 26.19 -2.55 -19.26
CA SER A 245 27.26 -3.51 -19.01
C SER A 245 28.36 -2.92 -18.14
N GLN A 246 28.57 -1.60 -18.24
CA GLN A 246 29.58 -0.87 -17.46
C GLN A 246 29.30 -0.88 -15.95
N ILE A 247 28.05 -1.14 -15.57
CA ILE A 247 27.60 -1.21 -14.17
C ILE A 247 27.09 -2.61 -13.79
N GLY A 248 27.25 -3.61 -14.66
CA GLY A 248 26.84 -4.99 -14.38
C GLY A 248 25.33 -5.25 -14.43
N TRP A 249 24.54 -4.38 -15.08
CA TRP A 249 23.07 -4.45 -15.15
C TRP A 249 22.52 -4.76 -16.56
N ASN A 250 23.39 -5.02 -17.54
CA ASN A 250 22.95 -5.35 -18.89
C ASN A 250 22.09 -6.62 -18.87
N GLN A 251 20.88 -6.53 -19.41
CA GLN A 251 19.96 -7.66 -19.52
C GLN A 251 19.66 -8.34 -18.17
N ARG A 252 19.52 -7.55 -17.10
CA ARG A 252 19.17 -8.06 -15.76
C ARG A 252 17.90 -7.44 -15.17
N ILE A 253 17.28 -6.46 -15.84
CA ILE A 253 16.15 -5.75 -15.25
C ILE A 253 14.87 -6.56 -15.46
N SER A 254 14.24 -6.97 -14.36
CA SER A 254 12.99 -7.74 -14.37
C SER A 254 11.82 -7.04 -13.68
N SER A 255 12.07 -6.07 -12.78
CA SER A 255 11.04 -5.19 -12.22
C SER A 255 11.61 -3.83 -11.81
N LEU A 256 10.75 -2.82 -11.62
CA LEU A 256 11.17 -1.47 -11.23
C LEU A 256 10.10 -0.69 -10.46
N LYS A 257 10.57 0.17 -9.54
CA LYS A 257 9.77 1.19 -8.86
C LYS A 257 10.10 2.56 -9.45
N ILE A 258 9.07 3.37 -9.70
CA ILE A 258 9.15 4.69 -10.35
C ILE A 258 8.34 5.68 -9.52
N SER A 259 8.96 6.76 -9.07
CA SER A 259 8.23 7.88 -8.43
C SER A 259 7.26 8.54 -9.43
N PRO A 260 6.07 8.99 -8.98
CA PRO A 260 5.10 9.69 -9.83
C PRO A 260 5.72 10.85 -10.63
N GLY A 261 5.24 11.06 -11.86
CA GLY A 261 5.78 12.08 -12.76
C GLY A 261 7.09 11.69 -13.46
N THR A 262 7.75 10.60 -13.07
CA THR A 262 8.98 10.13 -13.69
C THR A 262 8.69 9.12 -14.81
N THR A 263 9.45 9.19 -15.89
CA THR A 263 9.41 8.25 -17.01
C THR A 263 10.74 7.51 -17.13
N VAL A 264 10.70 6.19 -17.14
CA VAL A 264 11.84 5.33 -17.48
C VAL A 264 11.68 4.82 -18.90
N ILE A 265 12.71 5.00 -19.72
CA ILE A 265 12.75 4.47 -21.08
C ILE A 265 13.84 3.40 -21.15
N LEU A 266 13.45 2.15 -21.39
CA LEU A 266 14.37 1.05 -21.61
C LEU A 266 14.63 0.86 -23.11
N TYR A 267 15.88 0.59 -23.47
CA TYR A 267 16.31 0.39 -24.85
C TYR A 267 16.97 -0.97 -25.03
N GLU A 268 16.74 -1.56 -26.19
CA GLU A 268 17.25 -2.87 -26.57
C GLU A 268 18.77 -2.94 -26.70
N PHE A 269 19.40 -1.87 -27.19
CA PHE A 269 20.84 -1.84 -27.43
C PHE A 269 21.52 -0.71 -26.64
N PRO A 270 22.84 -0.80 -26.43
CA PRO A 270 23.62 0.31 -25.89
C PRO A 270 23.46 1.58 -26.72
N ASN A 271 23.70 2.73 -26.09
CA ASN A 271 23.60 4.08 -26.62
C ASN A 271 22.19 4.47 -27.08
N PHE A 272 21.15 4.00 -26.36
CA PHE A 272 19.74 4.34 -26.57
C PHE A 272 19.23 3.95 -27.97
N LYS A 273 19.70 2.81 -28.48
CA LYS A 273 19.37 2.31 -29.82
C LYS A 273 18.41 1.13 -29.78
N GLY A 274 17.84 0.83 -30.94
CA GLY A 274 16.90 -0.27 -31.12
C GLY A 274 15.49 0.10 -30.67
N ARG A 275 14.68 -0.93 -30.39
CA ARG A 275 13.34 -0.75 -29.85
C ARG A 275 13.40 -0.18 -28.44
N ARG A 276 12.29 0.42 -27.99
CA ARG A 276 12.19 1.00 -26.65
C ARG A 276 10.81 0.78 -26.03
N VAL A 277 10.77 0.73 -24.70
CA VAL A 277 9.54 0.81 -23.91
C VAL A 277 9.62 1.96 -22.93
N GLU A 278 8.49 2.64 -22.74
CA GLU A 278 8.34 3.76 -21.82
C GLU A 278 7.46 3.30 -20.67
N LEU A 279 7.93 3.52 -19.44
CA LEU A 279 7.29 3.08 -18.20
C LEU A 279 7.15 4.30 -17.29
N THR A 280 5.92 4.58 -16.87
CA THR A 280 5.57 5.78 -16.07
C THR A 280 5.05 5.43 -14.67
N ALA A 281 5.03 4.14 -14.33
CA ALA A 281 4.56 3.63 -13.06
C ALA A 281 5.37 2.39 -12.65
N ASN A 282 5.26 2.05 -11.37
CA ASN A 282 5.79 0.80 -10.81
C ASN A 282 5.42 -0.39 -11.70
N THR A 283 6.43 -1.13 -12.13
CA THR A 283 6.27 -2.30 -12.98
C THR A 283 6.79 -3.51 -12.22
N ILE A 284 5.86 -4.29 -11.68
CA ILE A 284 6.18 -5.43 -10.81
C ILE A 284 6.79 -6.61 -11.58
N ASP A 285 6.56 -6.71 -12.88
CA ASP A 285 6.93 -7.88 -13.68
C ASP A 285 7.05 -7.52 -15.16
N LEU A 286 8.28 -7.38 -15.65
CA LEU A 286 8.57 -7.07 -17.05
C LEU A 286 8.29 -8.25 -17.99
N THR A 287 8.05 -9.46 -17.49
CA THR A 287 7.66 -10.60 -18.34
C THR A 287 6.32 -10.37 -19.04
N LYS A 288 5.52 -9.42 -18.55
CA LYS A 288 4.20 -9.05 -19.09
C LYS A 288 4.25 -7.87 -20.06
N VAL A 289 5.43 -7.29 -20.28
CA VAL A 289 5.59 -6.09 -21.11
C VAL A 289 6.14 -6.49 -22.48
N PHE A 290 5.29 -6.53 -23.50
CA PHE A 290 5.61 -7.05 -24.86
C PHE A 290 5.71 -5.98 -25.96
N LYS A 291 5.84 -4.69 -25.59
CA LYS A 291 5.72 -3.56 -26.52
C LYS A 291 6.60 -3.72 -27.77
N ASP A 292 5.94 -3.87 -28.92
CA ASP A 292 6.50 -3.97 -30.28
C ASP A 292 7.41 -5.19 -30.55
N ARG A 293 7.21 -6.32 -29.84
CA ARG A 293 8.02 -7.54 -30.04
C ARG A 293 7.38 -8.84 -29.54
N PRO A 294 7.81 -10.01 -30.06
CA PRO A 294 7.28 -11.32 -29.67
C PRO A 294 7.78 -11.85 -28.31
N GLN A 295 8.74 -11.17 -27.69
CA GLN A 295 9.32 -11.53 -26.38
C GLN A 295 9.12 -10.38 -25.42
N SER A 296 9.09 -10.62 -24.11
CA SER A 296 8.90 -9.57 -23.13
C SER A 296 10.15 -8.69 -22.94
N TRP A 297 10.03 -7.62 -22.15
CA TRP A 297 11.13 -6.74 -21.77
C TRP A 297 11.94 -7.24 -20.57
N ASN A 298 11.59 -8.41 -20.02
CA ASN A 298 12.33 -9.05 -18.94
C ASN A 298 13.78 -9.32 -19.36
N ASP A 299 14.73 -8.88 -18.54
CA ASP A 299 16.17 -9.13 -18.75
C ASP A 299 16.64 -8.72 -20.14
N PHE A 300 16.09 -7.64 -20.68
CA PHE A 300 16.35 -7.27 -22.07
C PHE A 300 17.02 -5.92 -22.27
N ALA A 301 16.85 -5.00 -21.33
CA ALA A 301 17.38 -3.66 -21.49
C ALA A 301 18.92 -3.67 -21.50
N ALA A 302 19.51 -2.94 -22.44
CA ALA A 302 20.97 -2.71 -22.54
C ALA A 302 21.37 -1.24 -22.29
N SER A 303 20.43 -0.31 -22.40
CA SER A 303 20.59 1.09 -21.97
C SER A 303 19.26 1.66 -21.48
N LEU A 304 19.30 2.72 -20.67
CA LEU A 304 18.10 3.36 -20.15
C LEU A 304 18.22 4.87 -19.99
N ARG A 305 17.07 5.56 -20.02
CA ARG A 305 16.93 6.97 -19.64
C ARG A 305 15.87 7.12 -18.57
N VAL A 306 16.13 7.99 -17.59
CA VAL A 306 15.16 8.42 -16.58
C VAL A 306 14.92 9.91 -16.78
N ILE A 307 13.65 10.26 -17.01
CA ILE A 307 13.20 11.62 -17.29
C ILE A 307 12.19 12.00 -16.21
N HIS A 308 12.43 13.12 -15.54
CA HIS A 308 11.44 13.75 -14.65
C HIS A 308 11.23 15.18 -15.14
N PRO A 309 9.99 15.60 -15.46
CA PRO A 309 9.71 16.99 -15.79
C PRO A 309 10.07 17.87 -14.60
N GLN A 310 10.92 18.89 -14.78
CA GLN A 310 11.00 19.94 -13.78
C GLN A 310 9.68 20.71 -13.80
N PRO A 311 9.09 21.05 -12.64
CA PRO A 311 8.00 22.01 -12.62
C PRO A 311 8.50 23.30 -13.28
N ASP A 312 7.77 23.79 -14.28
CA ASP A 312 8.05 25.08 -14.89
C ASP A 312 8.13 26.11 -13.76
N LEU A 313 9.33 26.63 -13.50
CA LEU A 313 9.47 27.88 -12.75
C LEU A 313 8.77 28.93 -13.61
N LYS A 314 7.48 29.16 -13.36
CA LYS A 314 6.82 30.38 -13.78
C LYS A 314 7.67 31.50 -13.22
N THR A 315 8.39 32.16 -14.12
CA THR A 315 9.07 33.41 -13.83
C THR A 315 8.00 34.40 -13.44
N ASP A 316 7.74 34.55 -12.14
CA ASP A 316 7.06 35.72 -11.58
C ASP A 316 7.97 36.92 -11.83
N SER A 317 7.93 37.43 -13.06
CA SER A 317 8.38 38.78 -13.33
C SER A 317 7.34 39.70 -12.70
N PRO A 318 7.69 40.56 -11.73
CA PRO A 318 6.75 41.54 -11.20
C PRO A 318 6.28 42.45 -12.35
N PRO A 319 5.00 42.85 -12.37
CA PRO A 319 4.48 43.69 -13.45
C PRO A 319 5.27 45.01 -13.51
N PRO A 320 5.58 45.51 -14.73
CA PRO A 320 6.31 46.77 -14.86
C PRO A 320 5.49 47.90 -14.22
N HIS A 321 6.12 48.60 -13.28
CA HIS A 321 5.59 49.83 -12.72
C HIS A 321 5.34 50.81 -13.87
N GLN A 322 4.06 51.13 -14.10
CA GLN A 322 3.71 52.31 -14.89
C GLN A 322 3.96 53.53 -14.01
N LEU A 323 4.92 54.37 -14.44
CA LEU A 323 5.07 55.76 -14.02
C LEU A 323 4.18 56.66 -14.87
#